data_AF-A0A845D259-F1
#
_entry.id   AF-A0A845D259-F1
#
_cell.length_a   1.000
_cell.length_b   1.000
_cell.length_c   1.000
_cell.angle_alpha   90.00
_cell.angle_beta   90.00
_cell.angle_gamma   90.00
#
_symmetry.space_group_name_H-M   'P 1'
#
loop_
_entity.id
_entity.type
_entity.pdbx_description
1 polymer ?
#
loop_
_entity_poly.entity_id
_entity_poly.type
_entity_poly.pdbx_seq_one_letter_code
_entity_poly.pdbx_strand_id
1 'polypeptide(L)'
;MTNETAPKPWEQQPDEPPEWYDRFHVYLNLGPSRSLSGAFRAWAGSTGKHSGVVSNVSKEWNWVERALAYDQADREEKAAFEAAREAEARERRLHRLEKIIEDSAAALDIADLKNLSPQEARALLPSLRLLFSSAVELQRRELQSATASDHFPAASGWPELDPEIEKILDMYADEESASSE
;
A
#
# COMPACT_ATOMS: atom_id res chain seq x y z
N MET A 1 10.16 21.97 17.38
CA MET A 1 10.61 22.20 16.00
C MET A 1 9.51 21.64 15.11
N THR A 2 8.74 22.53 14.50
CA THR A 2 7.58 22.17 13.67
C THR A 2 8.09 21.51 12.40
N ASN A 3 7.71 20.25 12.19
CA ASN A 3 8.00 19.53 10.96
C ASN A 3 7.15 20.19 9.86
N GLU A 4 7.69 21.20 9.19
CA GLU A 4 7.05 21.85 8.04
C GLU A 4 7.09 20.86 6.88
N THR A 5 6.07 20.00 6.81
CA THR A 5 5.80 19.18 5.64
C THR A 5 5.66 20.11 4.45
N ALA A 6 6.55 19.97 3.46
CA ALA A 6 6.49 20.75 2.24
C ALA A 6 5.07 20.68 1.63
N PRO A 7 4.53 21.80 1.12
CA PRO A 7 3.18 21.83 0.57
C PRO A 7 3.06 20.82 -0.57
N LYS A 8 1.94 20.10 -0.60
CA LYS A 8 1.70 19.07 -1.63
C LYS A 8 1.53 19.77 -2.98
N PRO A 9 1.95 19.17 -4.11
CA PRO A 9 1.86 19.80 -5.43
C PRO A 9 0.44 20.27 -5.82
N TRP A 10 -0.59 19.58 -5.33
CA TRP A 10 -2.01 19.90 -5.57
C TRP A 10 -2.62 20.88 -4.56
N GLU A 11 -1.85 21.42 -3.62
CA GLU A 11 -2.29 22.53 -2.76
C GLU A 11 -2.26 23.86 -3.52
N GLN A 12 -2.91 24.88 -2.96
CA GLN A 12 -2.95 26.22 -3.57
C GLN A 12 -1.54 26.79 -3.65
N GLN A 13 -1.15 27.26 -4.83
CA GLN A 13 0.17 27.89 -4.99
C GLN A 13 0.15 29.33 -4.43
N PRO A 14 1.30 29.86 -3.96
CA PRO A 14 1.36 31.18 -3.30
C PRO A 14 0.77 32.33 -4.13
N ASP A 15 0.93 32.29 -5.45
CA ASP A 15 0.42 33.31 -6.36
C ASP A 15 -0.91 32.93 -7.04
N GLU A 16 -1.45 31.74 -6.74
CA GLU A 16 -2.68 31.23 -7.37
C GLU A 16 -3.91 31.92 -6.77
N PRO A 17 -4.70 32.66 -7.57
CA PRO A 17 -5.92 33.26 -7.07
C PRO A 17 -6.88 32.18 -6.54
N PRO A 18 -7.54 32.37 -5.38
CA PRO A 18 -8.43 31.38 -4.78
C PRO A 18 -9.52 30.89 -5.74
N GLU A 19 -10.04 31.78 -6.58
CA GLU A 19 -11.07 31.44 -7.56
C GLU A 19 -10.59 30.43 -8.62
N TRP A 20 -9.30 30.46 -8.97
CA TRP A 20 -8.70 29.49 -9.88
C TRP A 20 -8.37 28.18 -9.17
N TYR A 21 -7.96 28.25 -7.90
CA TYR A 21 -7.77 27.07 -7.07
C TYR A 21 -9.09 26.31 -6.84
N ASP A 22 -10.20 27.00 -6.59
CA ASP A 22 -11.52 26.37 -6.46
C ASP A 22 -11.93 25.66 -7.76
N ARG A 23 -11.65 26.26 -8.93
CA ARG A 23 -11.91 25.63 -10.23
C ARG A 23 -10.98 24.45 -10.50
N PHE A 24 -9.73 24.53 -10.06
CA PHE A 24 -8.81 23.40 -10.07
C PHE A 24 -9.33 22.25 -9.19
N HIS A 25 -9.86 22.53 -8.00
CA HIS A 25 -10.50 21.53 -7.13
C HIS A 25 -11.66 20.82 -7.83
N VAL A 26 -12.50 21.55 -8.57
CA VAL A 26 -13.55 20.93 -9.40
C VAL A 26 -12.95 20.02 -10.46
N TYR A 27 -11.87 20.44 -11.14
CA TYR A 27 -11.16 19.60 -12.11
C TYR A 27 -10.56 18.34 -11.48
N LEU A 28 -9.98 18.45 -10.29
CA LEU A 28 -9.40 17.35 -9.53
C LEU A 28 -10.45 16.29 -9.17
N ASN A 29 -11.60 16.75 -8.66
CA ASN A 29 -12.72 15.91 -8.21
C ASN A 29 -13.44 15.14 -9.33
N LEU A 30 -13.15 15.43 -10.61
CA LEU A 30 -13.62 14.60 -11.73
C LEU A 30 -12.88 13.26 -11.85
N GLY A 31 -11.77 13.07 -11.12
CA GLY A 31 -11.02 11.82 -11.11
C GLY A 31 -10.21 11.56 -12.38
N PRO A 32 -9.65 10.35 -12.58
CA PRO A 32 -8.65 10.08 -13.62
C PRO A 32 -9.12 10.28 -15.07
N SER A 33 -10.44 10.25 -15.30
CA SER A 33 -11.05 10.53 -16.61
C SER A 33 -11.40 12.01 -16.83
N ARG A 34 -10.87 12.90 -15.97
CA ARG A 34 -11.10 14.35 -16.01
C ARG A 34 -10.80 14.96 -17.37
N SER A 35 -11.53 16.01 -17.69
CA SER A 35 -11.27 16.88 -18.83
C SER A 35 -11.56 18.33 -18.46
N LEU A 36 -10.83 19.28 -19.05
CA LEU A 36 -11.08 20.70 -18.83
C LEU A 36 -12.50 21.10 -19.25
N SER A 37 -13.01 20.52 -20.33
CA SER A 37 -14.41 20.69 -20.76
C SER A 37 -15.43 20.10 -19.79
N GLY A 38 -15.09 18.99 -19.12
CA GLY A 38 -15.90 18.43 -18.05
C GLY A 38 -15.96 19.36 -16.84
N ALA A 39 -14.80 19.84 -16.40
CA ALA A 39 -14.69 20.71 -15.23
C ALA A 39 -15.38 22.05 -15.47
N PHE A 40 -15.15 22.65 -16.64
CA PHE A 40 -15.82 23.89 -17.04
C PHE A 40 -17.34 23.76 -17.01
N ARG A 41 -17.91 22.68 -17.55
CA ARG A 41 -19.36 22.43 -17.48
C ARG A 41 -19.86 22.28 -16.05
N ALA A 42 -19.05 21.72 -15.15
CA ALA A 42 -19.42 21.53 -13.75
C ALA A 42 -19.53 22.86 -12.99
N TRP A 43 -18.66 23.85 -13.22
CA TRP A 43 -18.73 25.15 -12.53
C TRP A 43 -19.49 26.25 -13.30
N ALA A 44 -19.49 26.23 -14.64
CA ALA A 44 -20.13 27.25 -15.48
C ALA A 44 -21.56 26.88 -15.92
N GLY A 45 -22.00 25.66 -15.64
CA GLY A 45 -23.29 25.13 -16.07
C GLY A 45 -23.30 24.58 -17.52
N SER A 46 -24.38 23.89 -17.87
CA SER A 46 -24.53 23.13 -19.13
C SER A 46 -24.57 23.98 -20.41
N THR A 47 -24.70 25.29 -20.28
CA THR A 47 -24.79 26.25 -21.41
C THR A 47 -23.45 26.94 -21.72
N GLY A 48 -22.44 26.77 -20.86
CA GLY A 48 -21.13 27.36 -21.08
C GLY A 48 -20.38 26.71 -22.25
N LYS A 49 -19.84 27.53 -23.16
CA LYS A 49 -18.84 27.07 -24.15
C LYS A 49 -17.45 27.10 -23.53
N HIS A 50 -16.71 25.99 -23.66
CA HIS A 50 -15.30 25.89 -23.25
C HIS A 50 -14.50 27.05 -23.86
N SER A 51 -13.94 27.92 -23.02
CA SER A 51 -13.16 29.08 -23.44
C SER A 51 -11.67 28.77 -23.45
N GLY A 52 -10.90 29.41 -24.35
CA GLY A 52 -9.44 29.28 -24.37
C GLY A 52 -8.76 29.79 -23.08
N VAL A 53 -9.47 30.60 -22.29
CA VAL A 53 -9.02 31.08 -20.97
C VAL A 53 -8.76 29.92 -20.03
N VAL A 54 -9.63 28.91 -19.99
CA VAL A 54 -9.47 27.75 -19.10
C VAL A 54 -8.24 26.93 -19.49
N SER A 55 -7.99 26.77 -20.78
CA SER A 55 -6.78 26.10 -21.27
C SER A 55 -5.50 26.85 -20.92
N ASN A 56 -5.52 28.19 -20.95
CA ASN A 56 -4.36 29.00 -20.57
C ASN A 56 -4.10 28.91 -19.07
N VAL A 57 -5.13 29.07 -18.24
CA VAL A 57 -5.02 28.96 -16.78
C VAL A 57 -4.58 27.57 -16.36
N SER A 58 -5.14 26.52 -16.97
CA SER A 58 -4.73 25.15 -16.68
C SER A 58 -3.25 24.90 -16.95
N LYS A 59 -2.66 25.60 -17.93
CA LYS A 59 -1.22 25.54 -18.22
C LYS A 59 -0.42 26.42 -17.27
N GLU A 60 -0.89 27.63 -17.00
CA GLU A 60 -0.26 28.58 -16.08
C GLU A 60 -0.09 27.98 -14.68
N TRP A 61 -1.11 27.27 -14.19
CA TRP A 61 -1.13 26.67 -12.85
C TRP A 61 -0.90 25.15 -12.85
N ASN A 62 -0.38 24.59 -13.95
CA ASN A 62 0.00 23.18 -14.09
C ASN A 62 -1.05 22.17 -13.60
N TRP A 63 -2.33 22.39 -13.90
CA TRP A 63 -3.42 21.57 -13.37
C TRP A 63 -3.26 20.07 -13.67
N VAL A 64 -2.75 19.73 -14.85
CA VAL A 64 -2.57 18.33 -15.27
C VAL A 64 -1.54 17.63 -14.40
N GLU A 65 -0.36 18.22 -14.20
CA GLU A 65 0.73 17.65 -13.41
C GLU A 65 0.32 17.51 -11.93
N ARG A 66 -0.33 18.55 -11.38
CA ARG A 66 -0.85 18.54 -10.01
C ARG A 66 -1.89 17.44 -9.81
N ALA A 67 -2.79 17.27 -10.77
CA ALA A 67 -3.82 16.23 -10.70
C ALA A 67 -3.25 14.81 -10.87
N LEU A 68 -2.20 14.63 -11.68
CA LEU A 68 -1.47 13.36 -11.77
C LEU A 68 -0.76 13.02 -10.46
N ALA A 69 -0.11 14.00 -9.82
CA ALA A 69 0.52 13.82 -8.52
C ALA A 69 -0.51 13.42 -7.45
N TYR A 70 -1.69 14.05 -7.45
CA TYR A 70 -2.78 13.68 -6.56
C TYR A 70 -3.27 12.24 -6.80
N ASP A 71 -3.47 11.85 -8.06
CA ASP A 71 -3.91 10.48 -8.39
C ASP A 71 -2.89 9.41 -8.04
N GLN A 72 -1.61 9.74 -8.13
CA GLN A 72 -0.54 8.85 -7.69
C GLN A 72 -0.59 8.68 -6.18
N ALA A 73 -0.66 9.78 -5.43
CA ALA A 73 -0.73 9.75 -3.97
C ALA A 73 -2.00 9.06 -3.45
N ASP A 74 -3.17 9.30 -4.06
CA ASP A 74 -4.42 8.63 -3.70
C ASP A 74 -4.36 7.12 -3.99
N ARG A 75 -3.72 6.70 -5.08
CA ARG A 75 -3.49 5.27 -5.36
C ARG A 75 -2.54 4.64 -4.36
N GLU A 76 -1.46 5.32 -4.01
CA GLU A 76 -0.50 4.84 -3.01
C GLU A 76 -1.13 4.73 -1.61
N GLU A 77 -1.91 5.73 -1.20
CA GLU A 77 -2.63 5.72 0.07
C GLU A 77 -3.63 4.56 0.14
N LYS A 78 -4.40 4.35 -0.93
CA LYS A 78 -5.33 3.21 -1.02
C LYS A 78 -4.60 1.87 -0.99
N ALA A 79 -3.51 1.73 -1.74
CA ALA A 79 -2.70 0.52 -1.74
C ALA A 79 -2.11 0.24 -0.35
N ALA A 80 -1.59 1.27 0.34
CA ALA A 80 -1.08 1.15 1.69
C ALA A 80 -2.17 0.75 2.69
N PHE A 81 -3.37 1.35 2.58
CA PHE A 81 -4.51 0.98 3.41
C PHE A 81 -4.96 -0.47 3.18
N GLU A 82 -5.06 -0.90 1.92
CA GLU A 82 -5.40 -2.28 1.56
C GLU A 82 -4.35 -3.28 2.06
N ALA A 83 -3.06 -2.96 1.92
CA ALA A 83 -1.97 -3.77 2.44
C ALA A 83 -2.03 -3.90 3.97
N ALA A 84 -2.25 -2.79 4.68
CA ALA A 84 -2.41 -2.80 6.13
C ALA A 84 -3.62 -3.63 6.58
N ARG A 85 -4.75 -3.49 5.87
CA ARG A 85 -5.96 -4.28 6.13
C ARG A 85 -5.72 -5.78 5.92
N GLU A 86 -5.03 -6.16 4.84
CA GLU A 86 -4.72 -7.57 4.58
C GLU A 86 -3.73 -8.12 5.62
N ALA A 87 -2.73 -7.34 6.02
CA ALA A 87 -1.81 -7.71 7.09
C ALA A 87 -2.54 -7.98 8.42
N GLU A 88 -3.47 -7.11 8.81
CA GLU A 88 -4.28 -7.27 10.01
C GLU A 88 -5.24 -8.48 9.90
N ALA A 89 -5.85 -8.69 8.73
CA ALA A 89 -6.69 -9.86 8.47
C ALA A 89 -5.88 -11.16 8.58
N ARG A 90 -4.66 -11.18 8.04
CA ARG A 90 -3.73 -12.30 8.13
C ARG A 90 -3.33 -12.59 9.57
N GLU A 91 -2.98 -11.57 10.35
CA GLU A 91 -2.63 -11.72 11.75
C GLU A 91 -3.77 -12.38 12.55
N ARG A 92 -5.01 -11.92 12.34
CA ARG A 92 -6.20 -12.55 12.95
C ARG A 92 -6.38 -14.01 12.54
N ARG A 93 -6.09 -14.36 11.27
CA ARG A 93 -6.16 -15.75 10.78
C ARG A 93 -5.09 -16.62 11.46
N LEU A 94 -3.86 -16.13 11.53
CA LEU A 94 -2.75 -16.83 12.20
C LEU A 94 -3.05 -17.09 13.67
N HIS A 95 -3.51 -16.08 14.41
CA HIS A 95 -3.86 -16.22 15.82
C HIS A 95 -4.98 -17.25 16.04
N ARG A 96 -5.98 -17.30 15.14
CA ARG A 96 -7.04 -18.32 15.19
C ARG A 96 -6.51 -19.72 14.90
N LEU A 97 -5.61 -19.88 13.94
CA LEU A 97 -5.01 -21.17 13.60
C LEU A 97 -4.13 -21.69 14.74
N GLU A 98 -3.34 -20.81 15.34
CA GLU A 98 -2.54 -21.11 16.53
C GLU A 98 -3.43 -21.64 17.67
N LYS A 99 -4.52 -20.94 17.98
CA LYS A 99 -5.49 -21.41 18.97
C LYS A 99 -6.11 -22.77 18.62
N ILE A 100 -6.45 -23.03 17.36
CA ILE A 100 -6.98 -24.35 16.94
C ILE A 100 -5.93 -25.44 17.15
N ILE A 101 -4.66 -25.17 16.86
CA ILE A 101 -3.55 -26.11 17.06
C ILE A 101 -3.39 -26.41 18.55
N GLU A 102 -3.37 -25.38 19.40
CA GLU A 102 -3.29 -25.50 20.86
C GLU A 102 -4.48 -26.28 21.43
N ASP A 103 -5.71 -25.92 21.07
CA ASP A 103 -6.94 -26.59 21.53
C ASP A 103 -6.97 -28.06 21.07
N SER A 104 -6.51 -28.35 19.85
CA SER A 104 -6.42 -29.72 19.33
C SER A 104 -5.35 -30.54 20.07
N ALA A 105 -4.21 -29.94 20.41
CA ALA A 105 -3.17 -30.58 21.19
C ALA A 105 -3.64 -30.84 22.62
N ALA A 106 -4.27 -29.87 23.27
CA ALA A 106 -4.86 -30.03 24.60
C ALA A 106 -5.95 -31.10 24.61
N ALA A 107 -6.80 -31.19 23.57
CA ALA A 107 -7.78 -32.27 23.46
C ALA A 107 -7.13 -33.65 23.34
N LEU A 108 -6.00 -33.77 22.64
CA LEU A 108 -5.22 -35.01 22.59
C LEU A 108 -4.61 -35.37 23.94
N ASP A 109 -4.16 -34.39 24.73
CA ASP A 109 -3.62 -34.62 26.08
C ASP A 109 -4.73 -35.01 27.08
N ILE A 110 -5.88 -34.32 27.04
CA ILE A 110 -7.02 -34.55 27.94
C ILE A 110 -7.73 -35.87 27.64
N ALA A 111 -7.73 -36.32 26.38
CA ALA A 111 -8.41 -37.54 25.98
C ALA A 111 -7.87 -38.81 26.66
N ASP A 112 -6.84 -38.70 27.51
CA ASP A 112 -6.16 -39.81 28.20
C ASP A 112 -6.01 -40.99 27.25
N LEU A 113 -5.27 -40.75 26.17
CA LEU A 113 -5.16 -41.68 25.04
C LEU A 113 -4.75 -43.09 25.45
N LYS A 114 -4.15 -43.23 26.65
CA LYS A 114 -3.72 -44.50 27.25
C LYS A 114 -4.88 -45.33 27.81
N ASN A 115 -5.99 -44.68 28.17
CA ASN A 115 -7.18 -45.30 28.77
C ASN A 115 -8.43 -45.26 27.86
N LEU A 116 -8.34 -44.71 26.64
CA LEU A 116 -9.42 -44.78 25.66
C LEU A 116 -9.76 -46.23 25.29
N SER A 117 -11.05 -46.53 25.18
CA SER A 117 -11.47 -47.78 24.55
C SER A 117 -11.12 -47.77 23.04
N PRO A 118 -10.91 -48.95 22.42
CA PRO A 118 -10.65 -49.04 20.98
C PRO A 118 -11.78 -48.47 20.09
N GLN A 119 -13.01 -48.37 20.59
CA GLN A 119 -14.12 -47.73 19.87
C GLN A 119 -14.02 -46.19 19.93
N GLU A 120 -13.78 -45.63 21.12
CA GLU A 120 -13.66 -44.18 21.30
C GLU A 120 -12.44 -43.62 20.55
N ALA A 121 -11.31 -44.33 20.59
CA ALA A 121 -10.11 -43.96 19.84
C ALA A 121 -10.37 -43.91 18.32
N ARG A 122 -11.10 -44.89 17.75
CA ARG A 122 -11.45 -44.90 16.33
C ARG A 122 -12.41 -43.78 15.94
N ALA A 123 -13.25 -43.31 16.86
CA ALA A 123 -14.17 -42.22 16.62
C ALA A 123 -13.50 -40.83 16.69
N LEU A 124 -12.60 -40.62 17.66
CA LEU A 124 -12.03 -39.30 17.96
C LEU A 124 -10.75 -38.97 17.20
N LEU A 125 -9.82 -39.93 17.08
CA LEU A 125 -8.47 -39.68 16.55
C LEU A 125 -8.44 -39.20 15.08
N PRO A 126 -9.26 -39.72 14.15
CA PRO A 126 -9.21 -39.25 12.77
C PRO A 126 -9.59 -37.78 12.62
N SER A 127 -10.63 -37.34 13.33
CA SER A 127 -11.12 -35.96 13.29
C SER A 127 -10.10 -34.99 13.90
N LEU A 128 -9.52 -35.32 15.06
CA LEU A 128 -8.50 -34.50 15.71
C LEU A 128 -7.24 -34.39 14.85
N ARG A 129 -6.78 -35.52 14.29
CA ARG A 129 -5.63 -35.55 13.38
C ARG A 129 -5.88 -34.67 12.15
N LEU A 130 -7.07 -34.76 11.54
CA LEU A 130 -7.42 -33.97 10.36
C LEU A 130 -7.47 -32.48 10.68
N LEU A 131 -8.09 -32.08 11.79
CA LEU A 131 -8.15 -30.69 12.23
C LEU A 131 -6.75 -30.12 12.47
N PHE A 132 -5.92 -30.85 13.22
CA PHE A 132 -4.54 -30.46 13.51
C PHE A 132 -3.70 -30.32 12.23
N SER A 133 -3.68 -31.34 11.36
CA SER A 133 -2.88 -31.30 10.14
C SER A 133 -3.33 -30.19 9.20
N SER A 134 -4.65 -29.98 9.06
CA SER A 134 -5.21 -28.91 8.23
C SER A 134 -4.85 -27.53 8.77
N ALA A 135 -4.90 -27.33 10.09
CA ALA A 135 -4.55 -26.06 10.72
C ALA A 135 -3.05 -25.73 10.55
N VAL A 136 -2.18 -26.72 10.75
CA VAL A 136 -0.72 -26.58 10.53
C VAL A 136 -0.39 -26.27 9.07
N GLU A 137 -1.07 -26.94 8.13
CA GLU A 137 -0.89 -26.67 6.69
C GLU A 137 -1.31 -25.27 6.31
N LEU A 138 -2.46 -24.79 6.82
CA LEU A 138 -2.93 -23.43 6.59
C LEU A 138 -1.99 -22.39 7.21
N GLN A 139 -1.50 -22.62 8.43
CA GLN A 139 -0.56 -21.73 9.10
C GLN A 139 0.74 -21.60 8.30
N ARG A 140 1.26 -22.73 7.78
CA ARG A 140 2.46 -22.73 6.92
C ARG A 140 2.24 -21.92 5.64
N ARG A 141 1.08 -22.04 5.00
CA ARG A 141 0.75 -21.28 3.78
C ARG A 141 0.68 -19.78 4.04
N GLU A 142 0.07 -19.36 5.16
CA GLU A 142 -0.01 -17.95 5.56
C GLU A 142 1.36 -17.35 5.91
N LEU A 143 2.29 -18.14 6.45
CA LEU A 143 3.66 -17.69 6.69
C LEU A 143 4.50 -17.60 5.40
N GLN A 144 4.28 -18.52 4.45
CA GLN A 144 4.98 -18.53 3.16
C GLN A 144 4.50 -17.41 2.22
N SER A 145 3.23 -17.01 2.30
CA SER A 145 2.72 -15.87 1.53
C SER A 145 3.35 -14.54 1.97
N ALA A 146 3.74 -14.42 3.25
CA ALA A 146 4.44 -13.25 3.76
C ALA A 146 5.85 -13.11 3.16
N THR A 147 6.63 -14.20 3.11
CA THR A 147 8.01 -14.15 2.56
C THR A 147 8.05 -13.92 1.06
N ALA A 148 6.98 -14.27 0.33
CA ALA A 148 6.87 -14.00 -1.10
C ALA A 148 6.44 -12.55 -1.41
N SER A 149 5.65 -11.93 -0.54
CA SER A 149 5.18 -10.54 -0.72
C SER A 149 6.23 -9.49 -0.35
N ASP A 150 7.20 -9.83 0.51
CA ASP A 150 8.34 -8.96 0.86
C ASP A 150 9.48 -9.03 -0.17
N HIS A 151 9.35 -9.85 -1.21
CA HIS A 151 10.29 -9.87 -2.33
C HIS A 151 10.00 -8.70 -3.27
N PHE A 152 10.77 -7.62 -3.13
CA PHE A 152 10.85 -6.57 -4.14
C PHE A 152 11.11 -7.21 -5.53
N PRO A 153 10.36 -6.86 -6.58
CA PRO A 153 10.56 -7.46 -7.88
C PRO A 153 11.95 -7.07 -8.40
N ALA A 154 12.82 -8.06 -8.57
CA ALA A 154 14.07 -7.93 -9.29
C ALA A 154 13.80 -7.76 -10.80
N ALA A 155 13.23 -6.61 -11.20
CA ALA A 155 13.22 -6.08 -12.57
C ALA A 155 12.34 -4.81 -12.63
N SER A 156 12.91 -3.65 -12.29
CA SER A 156 12.72 -2.35 -12.98
C SER A 156 13.27 -1.23 -12.10
N GLY A 157 14.44 -0.72 -12.47
CA GLY A 157 15.00 0.55 -11.99
C GLY A 157 15.33 0.61 -10.49
N TRP A 158 16.61 0.65 -10.15
CA TRP A 158 17.01 1.19 -8.85
C TRP A 158 16.39 2.59 -8.69
N PRO A 159 15.85 2.95 -7.51
CA PRO A 159 15.48 4.34 -7.28
C PRO A 159 16.76 5.19 -7.43
N GLU A 160 16.63 6.33 -8.11
CA GLU A 160 17.69 7.34 -8.19
C GLU A 160 18.18 7.61 -6.77
N LEU A 161 19.49 7.40 -6.54
CA LEU A 161 20.06 7.48 -5.21
C LEU A 161 19.90 8.90 -4.68
N ASP A 162 19.66 9.02 -3.38
CA ASP A 162 19.69 10.31 -2.70
C ASP A 162 21.03 11.00 -3.04
N PRO A 163 21.03 12.26 -3.54
CA PRO A 163 22.26 12.97 -3.91
C PRO A 163 23.25 13.11 -2.74
N GLU A 164 22.77 13.00 -1.49
CA GLU A 164 23.63 12.97 -0.30
C GLU A 164 24.34 11.60 -0.14
N ILE A 165 23.71 10.50 -0.61
CA ILE A 165 24.31 9.15 -0.68
C ILE A 165 25.26 9.04 -1.88
N GLU A 166 24.93 9.63 -3.04
CA GLU A 166 25.84 9.71 -4.19
C GLU A 166 27.14 10.44 -3.82
N LYS A 167 27.03 11.56 -3.08
CA LYS A 167 28.17 12.33 -2.60
C LYS A 167 29.01 11.56 -1.58
N ILE A 168 28.40 10.71 -0.75
CA ILE A 168 29.13 9.82 0.17
C ILE A 168 29.86 8.73 -0.61
N LEU A 169 29.25 8.15 -1.64
CA LEU A 169 29.86 7.10 -2.47
C LEU A 169 31.04 7.62 -3.30
N ASP A 170 30.93 8.82 -3.89
CA ASP A 170 32.04 9.49 -4.58
C ASP A 170 33.20 9.80 -3.61
N MET A 171 32.88 10.18 -2.36
CA MET A 171 33.89 10.45 -1.34
C MET A 171 34.66 9.20 -0.90
N TYR A 172 34.08 8.00 -1.04
CA TYR A 172 34.75 6.72 -0.76
C TYR A 172 35.46 6.12 -1.99
N ALA A 173 35.09 6.50 -3.21
CA ALA A 173 35.74 6.04 -4.44
C ALA A 173 37.15 6.66 -4.63
N ASP A 174 37.36 7.87 -4.10
CA ASP A 174 38.65 8.56 -4.16
C ASP A 174 39.68 8.01 -3.13
N GLU A 175 39.24 7.37 -2.05
CA GLU A 175 40.15 6.80 -1.03
C GLU A 175 40.79 5.46 -1.44
N GLU A 176 40.13 4.64 -2.28
CA GLU A 176 40.73 3.39 -2.80
C GLU A 176 41.78 3.65 -3.89
N SER A 177 41.74 4.81 -4.55
CA SER A 177 42.71 5.21 -5.58
C SER A 177 44.04 5.73 -5.00
N ALA A 178 44.08 6.03 -3.70
CA ALA A 178 45.27 6.57 -3.01
C ALA A 178 45.99 5.55 -2.11
N SER A 179 45.48 4.32 -1.97
CA SER A 179 46.11 3.23 -1.17
C SER A 179 46.63 2.06 -2.02
N SER A 180 46.77 2.24 -3.33
CA SER A 180 47.50 1.30 -4.20
C SER A 180 48.35 2.06 -5.22
N GLU A 181 49.30 2.83 -4.70
CA GLU A 181 50.62 3.05 -5.34
C GLU A 181 51.48 1.78 -5.22
#